data_AF-A0A7C6VTL7-F1
#
_entry.id   AF-A0A7C6VTL7-F1
#
_cell.length_a   1.000
_cell.length_b   1.000
_cell.length_c   1.000
_cell.angle_alpha   90.00
_cell.angle_beta   90.00
_cell.angle_gamma   90.00
#
_symmetry.space_group_name_H-M   'P 1'
#
loop_
_entity.id
_entity.type
_entity.pdbx_description
1 polymer ?
#
loop_
_entity_poly.entity_id
_entity_poly.type
_entity_poly.pdbx_seq_one_letter_code
_entity_poly.pdbx_strand_id
1 'polypeptide(L)'
;MVQLNKDNKTDVSLLEIQRPLSSELIKDYNHKEAMKNIHDIFLQLEDNYFYQVAYQEFLKYSIDENLEFRMVEDPNLVLKSYNSYEQELKNDMSFKMFTKKDYRNSVLLCEALLTRVKDAFENLDEAEKFIIKNFEYDKPKEYVDESLYDEMCIHKDKYYQSKKSAYIKMALQLGMMEDMHIDSQLVTEFKKIIDSNIITISG
;
A
#
# COMPACT_ATOMS: atom_id res chain seq x y z
N MET A 1 1.45 15.55 -14.77
CA MET A 1 0.94 14.81 -15.94
C MET A 1 2.13 14.08 -16.47
N VAL A 2 2.10 12.75 -16.45
CA VAL A 2 3.22 11.90 -16.85
C VAL A 2 3.58 12.21 -18.30
N GLN A 3 4.83 12.59 -18.52
CA GLN A 3 5.36 12.82 -19.86
C GLN A 3 5.94 11.51 -20.40
N LEU A 4 5.63 11.20 -21.65
CA LEU A 4 6.03 9.95 -22.28
C LEU A 4 7.17 10.18 -23.29
N ASN A 5 8.10 9.24 -23.32
CA ASN A 5 9.15 9.18 -24.33
C ASN A 5 8.61 8.64 -25.66
N LYS A 6 9.51 8.48 -26.65
CA LYS A 6 9.16 8.01 -28.00
C LYS A 6 8.60 6.58 -28.04
N ASP A 7 8.81 5.80 -26.99
CA ASP A 7 8.34 4.42 -26.86
C ASP A 7 7.04 4.33 -26.04
N ASN A 8 6.35 5.45 -25.80
CA ASN A 8 5.16 5.56 -24.94
C ASN A 8 5.40 5.08 -23.49
N LYS A 9 6.63 5.20 -23.00
CA LYS A 9 6.97 4.95 -21.59
C LYS A 9 7.16 6.26 -20.85
N THR A 10 6.98 6.26 -19.53
CA THR A 10 7.35 7.40 -18.68
C THR A 10 8.77 7.87 -19.00
N ASP A 11 8.90 9.16 -19.33
CA ASP A 11 10.20 9.79 -19.51
C ASP A 11 10.74 10.20 -18.13
N VAL A 12 11.60 9.34 -17.58
CA VAL A 12 12.19 9.49 -16.24
C VAL A 12 12.92 10.81 -16.09
N SER A 13 13.55 11.31 -17.16
CA SER A 13 14.29 12.57 -17.16
C SER A 13 13.41 13.81 -16.98
N LEU A 14 12.10 13.66 -17.20
CA LEU A 14 11.11 14.72 -17.09
C LEU A 14 10.27 14.62 -15.79
N LEU A 15 10.58 13.64 -14.92
CA LEU A 15 9.89 13.49 -13.64
C LEU A 15 10.34 14.57 -12.65
N GLU A 16 9.39 15.38 -12.20
CA GLU A 16 9.64 16.44 -11.23
C GLU A 16 9.12 16.06 -9.84
N ILE A 17 9.98 16.23 -8.83
CA ILE A 17 9.57 16.13 -7.42
C ILE A 17 8.80 17.39 -7.04
N GLN A 18 7.50 17.25 -6.80
CA GLN A 18 6.61 18.39 -6.54
C GLN A 18 6.31 18.62 -5.06
N ARG A 19 6.01 17.57 -4.28
CA ARG A 19 5.52 17.72 -2.90
C ARG A 19 6.03 16.64 -1.95
N PRO A 20 7.37 16.45 -1.82
CA PRO A 20 7.90 15.52 -0.85
C PRO A 20 7.62 16.05 0.57
N LEU A 21 7.45 15.14 1.53
CA LEU A 21 7.48 15.51 2.95
C LEU A 21 8.77 16.27 3.26
N SER A 22 8.66 17.27 4.13
CA SER A 22 9.84 18.04 4.55
C SER A 22 10.80 17.16 5.35
N SER A 23 12.09 17.49 5.32
CA SER A 23 13.10 16.80 6.13
C SER A 23 12.83 16.88 7.64
N GLU A 24 12.02 17.84 8.08
CA GLU A 24 11.54 17.94 9.46
C GLU A 24 10.49 16.88 9.74
N LEU A 25 9.42 16.81 8.93
CA LEU A 25 8.37 15.80 9.08
C LEU A 25 8.92 14.38 8.97
N ILE A 26 9.86 14.13 8.06
CA ILE A 26 10.47 12.80 7.88
C ILE A 26 11.15 12.31 9.17
N LYS A 27 11.67 13.20 10.02
CA LYS A 27 12.36 12.80 11.27
C LYS A 27 11.40 12.25 12.31
N ASP A 28 10.12 12.64 12.25
CA ASP A 28 9.09 12.17 13.17
C ASP A 28 8.67 10.73 12.87
N TYR A 29 9.12 10.16 11.75
CA TYR A 29 8.75 8.83 11.29
C TYR A 29 9.93 7.88 11.19
N ASN A 30 9.72 6.62 11.57
CA ASN A 30 10.69 5.55 11.31
C ASN A 30 10.66 5.11 9.83
N HIS A 31 11.34 5.86 8.97
CA HIS A 31 11.37 5.58 7.52
C HIS A 31 11.88 4.18 7.17
N LYS A 32 12.78 3.59 7.97
CA LYS A 32 13.29 2.23 7.71
C LYS A 32 12.20 1.18 7.91
N GLU A 33 11.38 1.38 8.92
CA GLU A 33 10.21 0.54 9.19
C GLU A 33 9.13 0.75 8.13
N ALA A 34 8.87 2.00 7.73
CA ALA A 34 7.96 2.28 6.62
C ALA A 34 8.40 1.54 5.34
N MET A 35 9.68 1.65 4.96
CA MET A 35 10.22 0.93 3.80
C MET A 35 10.04 -0.58 3.91
N LYS A 36 10.35 -1.17 5.08
CA LYS A 36 10.17 -2.60 5.32
C LYS A 36 8.69 -3.00 5.22
N ASN A 37 7.79 -2.26 5.85
CA ASN A 37 6.36 -2.56 5.86
C ASN A 37 5.77 -2.49 4.44
N ILE A 38 6.15 -1.50 3.64
CA ILE A 38 5.73 -1.40 2.24
C ILE A 38 6.29 -2.56 1.41
N HIS A 39 7.56 -2.92 1.61
CA HIS A 39 8.14 -4.08 0.94
C HIS A 39 7.37 -5.37 1.26
N ASP A 40 7.08 -5.62 2.55
CA ASP A 40 6.32 -6.77 3.02
C ASP A 40 4.90 -6.81 2.42
N ILE A 41 4.30 -5.65 2.13
CA ILE A 41 3.00 -5.54 1.47
C ILE A 41 3.08 -5.95 0.00
N PHE A 42 4.07 -5.47 -0.76
CA PHE A 42 4.22 -5.89 -2.15
C PHE A 42 4.54 -7.39 -2.26
N LEU A 43 5.31 -7.95 -1.32
CA LEU A 43 5.48 -9.41 -1.20
C LEU A 43 4.17 -10.12 -0.89
N GLN A 44 3.31 -9.55 -0.02
CA GLN A 44 2.00 -10.12 0.26
C GLN A 44 1.06 -10.06 -0.95
N LEU A 45 1.11 -8.99 -1.75
CA LEU A 45 0.33 -8.88 -2.99
C LEU A 45 0.75 -9.94 -4.01
N GLU A 46 2.05 -10.16 -4.17
CA GLU A 46 2.59 -11.23 -5.02
C GLU A 46 2.20 -12.62 -4.51
N ASP A 47 2.32 -12.87 -3.20
CA ASP A 47 1.87 -14.12 -2.57
C ASP A 47 0.37 -14.36 -2.81
N ASN A 48 -0.47 -13.33 -2.57
CA ASN A 48 -1.91 -13.38 -2.81
C ASN A 48 -2.23 -13.72 -4.27
N TYR A 49 -1.53 -13.09 -5.22
CA TYR A 49 -1.67 -13.38 -6.65
C TYR A 49 -1.42 -14.86 -6.94
N PHE A 50 -0.31 -15.43 -6.45
CA PHE A 50 0.04 -16.82 -6.69
C PHE A 50 -0.92 -17.80 -6.01
N TYR A 51 -1.31 -17.54 -4.76
CA TYR A 51 -2.19 -18.43 -4.01
C TYR A 51 -3.63 -18.45 -4.55
N GLN A 52 -4.08 -17.35 -5.12
CA GLN A 52 -5.43 -17.21 -5.68
C GLN A 52 -5.44 -17.31 -7.20
N VAL A 53 -4.33 -17.72 -7.83
CA VAL A 53 -4.21 -17.79 -9.30
C VAL A 53 -5.18 -18.80 -9.93
N ALA A 54 -5.81 -19.69 -9.15
CA ALA A 54 -6.90 -20.53 -9.65
C ALA A 54 -8.20 -19.75 -9.93
N TYR A 55 -8.37 -18.59 -9.28
CA TYR A 55 -9.49 -17.67 -9.42
C TYR A 55 -9.10 -16.48 -10.33
N GLN A 56 -8.44 -16.77 -11.46
CA GLN A 56 -7.73 -15.83 -12.36
C GLN A 56 -8.44 -14.52 -12.73
N GLU A 57 -9.72 -14.36 -12.48
CA GLU A 57 -10.50 -13.17 -12.81
C GLU A 57 -10.35 -12.02 -11.79
N PHE A 58 -9.94 -12.27 -10.54
CA PHE A 58 -10.12 -11.30 -9.44
C PHE A 58 -8.87 -10.57 -8.94
N LEU A 59 -7.72 -11.24 -8.85
CA LEU A 59 -6.52 -10.64 -8.25
C LEU A 59 -5.47 -10.21 -9.28
N LYS A 60 -5.91 -9.73 -10.44
CA LYS A 60 -5.00 -9.18 -11.45
C LYS A 60 -4.86 -7.68 -11.26
N TYR A 61 -3.62 -7.23 -11.02
CA TYR A 61 -3.28 -5.82 -11.03
C TYR A 61 -1.96 -5.58 -11.75
N SER A 62 -1.78 -4.37 -12.30
CA SER A 62 -0.51 -3.92 -12.84
C SER A 62 -0.30 -2.44 -12.57
N ILE A 63 0.96 -2.04 -12.42
CA ILE A 63 1.34 -0.62 -12.53
C ILE A 63 1.91 -0.45 -13.93
N ASP A 64 1.18 0.27 -14.78
CA ASP A 64 1.56 0.40 -16.18
C ASP A 64 2.70 1.43 -16.38
N GLU A 65 3.10 1.60 -17.64
CA GLU A 65 4.17 2.54 -18.02
C GLU A 65 3.79 4.01 -17.84
N ASN A 66 2.50 4.31 -17.58
CA ASN A 66 2.00 5.65 -17.26
C ASN A 66 1.86 5.87 -15.75
N LEU A 67 2.37 4.95 -14.92
CA LEU A 67 2.23 4.97 -13.47
C LEU A 67 0.76 4.92 -13.02
N GLU A 68 -0.10 4.27 -13.80
CA GLU A 68 -1.47 3.98 -13.42
C GLU A 68 -1.55 2.59 -12.76
N PHE A 69 -2.10 2.55 -11.55
CA PHE A 69 -2.40 1.28 -10.89
C PHE A 69 -3.74 0.73 -11.41
N ARG A 70 -3.67 -0.31 -12.26
CA ARG A 70 -4.82 -0.95 -12.89
C ARG A 70 -5.21 -2.22 -12.16
N MET A 71 -6.50 -2.39 -11.91
CA MET A 71 -7.09 -3.60 -11.36
C MET A 71 -8.09 -4.17 -12.38
N VAL A 72 -8.15 -5.49 -12.51
CA VAL A 72 -9.17 -6.17 -13.32
C VAL A 72 -10.32 -6.56 -12.40
N GLU A 73 -11.53 -6.08 -12.70
CA GLU A 73 -12.75 -6.40 -11.98
C GLU A 73 -13.67 -7.23 -12.88
N ASP A 74 -14.23 -8.35 -12.38
CA ASP A 74 -15.37 -9.03 -13.02
C ASP A 74 -16.67 -8.63 -12.32
N PRO A 75 -17.57 -7.90 -13.01
CA PRO A 75 -18.80 -7.38 -12.43
C PRO A 75 -19.84 -8.46 -12.08
N ASN A 76 -19.67 -9.72 -12.51
CA ASN A 76 -20.65 -10.78 -12.32
C ASN A 76 -20.33 -11.75 -11.17
N LEU A 77 -19.19 -11.59 -10.50
CA LEU A 77 -18.80 -12.51 -9.45
C LEU A 77 -19.46 -12.19 -8.11
N VAL A 78 -19.98 -13.22 -7.45
CA VAL A 78 -20.41 -13.20 -6.05
C VAL A 78 -19.38 -13.92 -5.17
N LEU A 79 -18.57 -13.16 -4.44
CA LEU A 79 -17.54 -13.69 -3.54
C LEU A 79 -18.14 -14.13 -2.20
N LYS A 80 -17.74 -15.33 -1.74
CA LYS A 80 -17.96 -15.81 -0.37
C LYS A 80 -16.61 -16.00 0.31
N SER A 81 -16.42 -15.34 1.44
CA SER A 81 -15.14 -15.33 2.18
C SER A 81 -15.29 -16.00 3.52
N TYR A 82 -14.31 -16.80 3.92
CA TYR A 82 -14.31 -17.53 5.19
C TYR A 82 -13.08 -17.17 6.03
N ASN A 83 -13.23 -17.15 7.35
CA ASN A 83 -12.10 -16.97 8.26
C ASN A 83 -11.35 -18.29 8.53
N SER A 84 -10.28 -18.23 9.34
CA SER A 84 -9.49 -19.40 9.76
C SER A 84 -10.26 -20.46 10.57
N TYR A 85 -11.50 -20.17 10.94
CA TYR A 85 -12.46 -21.06 11.61
C TYR A 85 -13.65 -21.43 10.69
N GLU A 86 -13.53 -21.22 9.38
CA GLU A 86 -14.56 -21.53 8.36
C GLU A 86 -15.88 -20.75 8.51
N GLN A 87 -15.86 -19.59 9.18
CA GLN A 87 -17.05 -18.73 9.29
C GLN A 87 -17.08 -17.72 8.15
N GLU A 88 -18.26 -17.54 7.54
CA GLU A 88 -18.47 -16.54 6.48
C GLU A 88 -18.24 -15.12 7.04
N LEU A 89 -17.27 -14.41 6.46
CA LEU A 89 -16.98 -13.02 6.76
C LEU A 89 -18.06 -12.15 6.12
N LYS A 90 -18.90 -11.51 6.94
CA LYS A 90 -19.76 -10.40 6.49
C LYS A 90 -18.93 -9.11 6.43
N ASN A 91 -19.32 -8.18 5.56
CA ASN A 91 -18.68 -6.87 5.30
C ASN A 91 -18.66 -5.90 6.50
N ASP A 92 -18.30 -6.36 7.69
CA ASP A 92 -18.00 -5.50 8.82
C ASP A 92 -16.48 -5.28 8.84
N MET A 93 -16.04 -4.21 8.19
CA MET A 93 -14.69 -3.66 8.33
C MET A 93 -14.51 -3.15 9.77
N SER A 94 -14.36 -4.07 10.72
CA SER A 94 -13.78 -3.80 12.02
C SER A 94 -12.25 -3.88 11.90
N PHE A 95 -11.55 -3.04 12.66
CA PHE A 95 -10.08 -3.01 12.73
C PHE A 95 -9.55 -4.33 13.30
N LYS A 96 -9.42 -5.33 12.43
CA LYS A 96 -8.81 -6.62 12.73
C LYS A 96 -7.48 -6.69 11.99
N MET A 97 -6.39 -6.94 12.71
CA MET A 97 -5.13 -7.30 12.07
C MET A 97 -5.26 -8.70 11.47
N PHE A 98 -5.14 -8.80 10.15
CA PHE A 98 -5.21 -10.05 9.40
C PHE A 98 -3.80 -10.63 9.20
N THR A 99 -3.69 -11.94 9.37
CA THR A 99 -2.43 -12.67 9.13
C THR A 99 -2.26 -13.00 7.65
N LYS A 100 -1.04 -13.36 7.22
CA LYS A 100 -0.78 -13.86 5.85
C LYS A 100 -1.70 -15.03 5.47
N LYS A 101 -2.00 -15.90 6.43
CA LYS A 101 -2.91 -17.05 6.24
C LYS A 101 -4.35 -16.61 5.99
N ASP A 102 -4.81 -15.54 6.65
CA ASP A 102 -6.15 -15.00 6.43
C ASP A 102 -6.29 -14.43 5.01
N TYR A 103 -5.30 -13.67 4.53
CA TYR A 103 -5.27 -13.18 3.14
C TYR A 103 -5.25 -14.34 2.12
N ARG A 104 -4.39 -15.35 2.33
CA ARG A 104 -4.36 -16.56 1.48
C ARG A 104 -5.69 -17.30 1.39
N ASN A 105 -6.57 -17.18 2.37
CA ASN A 105 -7.84 -17.88 2.42
C ASN A 105 -9.03 -17.00 2.05
N SER A 106 -8.82 -15.71 1.76
CA SER A 106 -9.91 -14.75 1.52
C SER A 106 -9.59 -13.79 0.38
N VAL A 107 -10.24 -14.02 -0.77
CA VAL A 107 -10.15 -13.13 -1.93
C VAL A 107 -10.62 -11.71 -1.59
N LEU A 108 -11.68 -11.55 -0.79
CA LEU A 108 -12.15 -10.24 -0.35
C LEU A 108 -11.09 -9.45 0.44
N LEU A 109 -10.30 -10.13 1.29
CA LEU A 109 -9.22 -9.46 2.00
C LEU A 109 -8.11 -9.04 1.03
N CYS A 110 -7.78 -9.87 0.05
CA CYS A 110 -6.82 -9.53 -0.99
C CYS A 110 -7.27 -8.32 -1.83
N GLU A 111 -8.53 -8.27 -2.26
CA GLU A 111 -9.10 -7.13 -3.00
C GLU A 111 -9.12 -5.85 -2.18
N ALA A 112 -9.49 -5.94 -0.90
CA ALA A 112 -9.45 -4.80 0.01
C ALA A 112 -8.02 -4.27 0.18
N LEU A 113 -7.03 -5.16 0.28
CA LEU A 113 -5.62 -4.77 0.33
C LEU A 113 -5.16 -4.11 -0.98
N LEU A 114 -5.51 -4.68 -2.13
CA LEU A 114 -5.19 -4.10 -3.45
C LEU A 114 -5.78 -2.70 -3.60
N THR A 115 -7.05 -2.53 -3.23
CA THR A 115 -7.75 -1.24 -3.29
C THR A 115 -7.04 -0.19 -2.42
N ARG A 116 -6.69 -0.56 -1.18
CA ARG A 116 -5.97 0.35 -0.27
C ARG A 116 -4.56 0.69 -0.77
N VAL A 117 -3.85 -0.26 -1.37
CA VAL A 117 -2.52 -0.01 -1.97
C VAL A 117 -2.65 0.91 -3.19
N LYS A 118 -3.65 0.67 -4.05
CA LYS A 118 -3.98 1.55 -5.18
C LYS A 118 -4.25 2.98 -4.70
N ASP A 119 -5.14 3.16 -3.74
CA ASP A 119 -5.48 4.50 -3.24
C ASP A 119 -4.28 5.20 -2.60
N ALA A 120 -3.45 4.45 -1.86
CA ALA A 120 -2.21 4.98 -1.29
C ALA A 120 -1.21 5.41 -2.36
N PHE A 121 -1.06 4.61 -3.42
CA PHE A 121 -0.17 4.85 -4.55
C PHE A 121 -0.64 6.05 -5.38
N GLU A 122 -1.94 6.20 -5.63
CA GLU A 122 -2.51 7.31 -6.40
C GLU A 122 -2.33 8.68 -5.75
N ASN A 123 -2.15 8.72 -4.42
CA ASN A 123 -1.88 9.95 -3.67
C ASN A 123 -0.40 10.37 -3.66
N LEU A 124 0.50 9.58 -4.26
CA LEU A 124 1.89 9.96 -4.47
C LEU A 124 2.05 10.86 -5.69
N ASP A 125 3.09 11.70 -5.69
CA ASP A 125 3.47 12.41 -6.92
C ASP A 125 4.14 11.45 -7.94
N GLU A 126 4.27 11.89 -9.20
CA GLU A 126 4.73 11.02 -10.29
C GLU A 126 6.16 10.47 -10.05
N ALA A 127 7.05 11.27 -9.47
CA ALA A 127 8.39 10.81 -9.12
C ALA A 127 8.34 9.77 -7.98
N GLU A 128 7.53 10.01 -6.95
CA GLU A 128 7.31 9.07 -5.85
C GLU A 128 6.66 7.76 -6.33
N LYS A 129 5.67 7.82 -7.23
CA LYS A 129 5.06 6.64 -7.88
C LYS A 129 6.10 5.82 -8.64
N PHE A 130 6.94 6.48 -9.44
CA PHE A 130 7.99 5.81 -10.20
C PHE A 130 8.99 5.11 -9.28
N ILE A 131 9.40 5.77 -8.19
CA ILE A 131 10.29 5.16 -7.17
C ILE A 131 9.66 3.87 -6.62
N ILE A 132 8.40 3.91 -6.18
CA ILE A 132 7.73 2.71 -5.64
C ILE A 132 7.60 1.62 -6.70
N LYS A 133 7.20 1.95 -7.93
CA LYS A 133 7.11 0.99 -9.05
C LYS A 133 8.46 0.30 -9.29
N ASN A 134 9.53 1.06 -9.50
CA ASN A 134 10.85 0.51 -9.80
C ASN A 134 11.39 -0.38 -8.67
N PHE A 135 11.22 0.03 -7.41
CA PHE A 135 11.84 -0.69 -6.28
C PHE A 135 11.02 -1.84 -5.71
N GLU A 136 9.69 -1.77 -5.76
CA GLU A 136 8.81 -2.76 -5.13
C GLU A 136 8.06 -3.65 -6.13
N TYR A 137 7.78 -3.16 -7.34
CA TYR A 137 6.95 -3.85 -8.31
C TYR A 137 7.74 -4.42 -9.49
N ASP A 138 8.60 -3.62 -10.13
CA ASP A 138 9.33 -4.04 -11.33
C ASP A 138 10.34 -5.15 -11.02
N LYS A 139 10.21 -6.26 -11.75
CA LYS A 139 11.10 -7.42 -11.65
C LYS A 139 11.50 -7.90 -13.06
N PRO A 140 12.78 -7.79 -13.46
CA PRO A 140 13.89 -7.17 -12.70
C PRO A 140 13.73 -5.65 -12.56
N LYS A 141 14.36 -5.08 -11.54
CA LYS A 141 14.42 -3.63 -11.35
C LYS A 141 15.25 -3.01 -12.46
N GLU A 142 14.74 -1.97 -13.10
CA GLU A 142 15.43 -1.29 -14.20
C GLU A 142 16.54 -0.36 -13.67
N TYR A 143 16.26 0.35 -12.58
CA TYR A 143 17.18 1.33 -11.99
C TYR A 143 17.64 0.95 -10.58
N VAL A 144 18.88 1.31 -10.27
CA VAL A 144 19.38 1.49 -8.90
C VAL A 144 19.25 2.96 -8.49
N ASP A 145 19.45 3.26 -7.19
CA ASP A 145 19.31 4.62 -6.66
C ASP A 145 20.19 5.62 -7.41
N GLU A 146 21.46 5.28 -7.66
CA GLU A 146 22.44 6.12 -8.34
C GLU A 146 22.01 6.46 -9.77
N SER A 147 21.66 5.45 -10.56
CA SER A 147 21.21 5.65 -11.93
C SER A 147 19.90 6.43 -12.00
N LEU A 148 19.03 6.29 -10.99
CA LEU A 148 17.71 6.93 -11.03
C LEU A 148 17.80 8.44 -10.79
N TYR A 149 18.54 8.88 -9.76
CA TYR A 149 18.67 10.32 -9.54
C TYR A 149 19.53 11.00 -10.62
N ASP A 150 20.47 10.27 -11.23
CA ASP A 150 21.24 10.75 -12.38
C ASP A 150 20.33 10.93 -13.60
N GLU A 151 19.49 9.95 -13.93
CA GLU A 151 18.53 10.01 -15.05
C GLU A 151 17.51 11.12 -14.85
N MET A 152 16.96 11.26 -13.64
CA MET A 152 16.04 12.34 -13.28
C MET A 152 16.71 13.73 -13.29
N CYS A 153 18.04 13.80 -13.37
CA CYS A 153 18.82 15.03 -13.24
C CYS A 153 18.58 15.78 -11.90
N ILE A 154 18.45 15.04 -10.80
CA ILE A 154 18.14 15.59 -9.47
C ILE A 154 19.30 15.32 -8.50
N HIS A 155 19.62 16.31 -7.65
CA HIS A 155 20.61 16.12 -6.60
C HIS A 155 20.21 15.00 -5.61
N LYS A 156 21.16 14.13 -5.28
CA LYS A 156 20.96 12.94 -4.42
C LYS A 156 20.14 13.21 -3.15
N ASP A 157 20.36 14.34 -2.46
CA ASP A 157 19.67 14.63 -1.20
C ASP A 157 18.17 14.88 -1.40
N LYS A 158 17.82 15.58 -2.50
CA LYS A 158 16.42 15.83 -2.87
C LYS A 158 15.74 14.52 -3.29
N TYR A 159 16.47 13.67 -4.02
CA TYR A 159 16.02 12.32 -4.36
C TYR A 159 15.75 11.47 -3.12
N TYR A 160 16.71 11.35 -2.19
CA TYR A 160 16.54 10.52 -0.99
C TYR A 160 15.45 11.07 -0.06
N GLN A 161 15.22 12.38 -0.03
CA GLN A 161 14.08 12.98 0.67
C GLN A 161 12.75 12.53 0.04
N SER A 162 12.62 12.59 -1.28
CA SER A 162 11.43 12.12 -2.00
C SER A 162 11.22 10.61 -1.85
N LYS A 163 12.28 9.80 -1.93
CA LYS A 163 12.20 8.35 -1.67
C LYS A 163 11.64 8.08 -0.28
N LYS A 164 12.20 8.68 0.78
CA LYS A 164 11.69 8.51 2.16
C LYS A 164 10.25 8.99 2.29
N SER A 165 9.93 10.13 1.67
CA SER A 165 8.58 10.68 1.62
C SER A 165 7.57 9.70 1.03
N ALA A 166 7.88 9.08 -0.11
CA ALA A 166 7.01 8.10 -0.78
C ALA A 166 6.64 6.94 0.15
N TYR A 167 7.63 6.32 0.80
CA TYR A 167 7.41 5.20 1.72
C TYR A 167 6.62 5.60 2.96
N ILE A 168 6.91 6.76 3.55
CA ILE A 168 6.17 7.26 4.72
C ILE A 168 4.71 7.57 4.34
N LYS A 169 4.48 8.25 3.21
CA LYS A 169 3.13 8.56 2.73
C LYS A 169 2.32 7.29 2.48
N MET A 170 2.91 6.29 1.84
CA MET A 170 2.28 4.98 1.65
C MET A 170 1.94 4.33 3.00
N ALA A 171 2.90 4.28 3.93
CA ALA A 171 2.71 3.64 5.23
C ALA A 171 1.64 4.34 6.08
N LEU A 172 1.59 5.68 6.06
CA LEU A 172 0.55 6.46 6.74
C LEU A 172 -0.84 6.17 6.17
N GLN A 173 -0.99 6.18 4.84
CA GLN A 173 -2.26 5.91 4.18
C GLN A 173 -2.73 4.46 4.37
N LEU A 174 -1.80 3.54 4.52
CA LEU A 174 -2.07 2.14 4.86
C LEU A 174 -2.27 1.91 6.37
N GLY A 175 -2.15 2.95 7.21
CA GLY A 175 -2.34 2.85 8.66
C GLY A 175 -1.30 1.96 9.34
N MET A 176 -0.06 1.96 8.84
CA MET A 176 1.03 1.09 9.29
C MET A 176 2.02 1.76 10.24
N MET A 177 1.74 2.99 10.66
CA MET A 177 2.61 3.76 11.55
C MET A 177 1.84 4.10 12.82
N GLU A 178 2.43 3.77 13.98
CA GLU A 178 1.81 3.95 15.31
C GLU A 178 1.53 5.43 15.65
N ASP A 179 2.15 6.38 14.95
CA ASP A 179 2.01 7.82 15.21
C ASP A 179 0.74 8.47 14.64
N MET A 180 -0.20 7.70 14.09
CA MET A 180 -1.56 8.21 13.89
C MET A 180 -2.22 8.39 15.27
N HIS A 181 -1.99 9.56 15.89
CA HIS A 181 -2.68 10.05 17.10
C HIS A 181 -4.22 10.04 17.03
N ILE A 182 -4.80 9.59 15.92
CA ILE A 182 -6.22 9.32 15.71
C ILE A 182 -6.68 8.14 16.59
N ASP A 183 -5.82 7.17 16.89
CA ASP A 183 -6.24 5.97 17.63
C ASP A 183 -6.24 6.11 19.15
N SER A 184 -5.50 7.04 19.76
CA SER A 184 -5.51 7.13 21.23
C SER A 184 -6.88 7.55 21.77
N GLN A 185 -7.58 8.47 21.07
CA GLN A 185 -8.94 8.88 21.41
C GLN A 185 -9.97 7.82 21.03
N LEU A 186 -9.87 7.21 19.84
CA LEU A 186 -10.78 6.15 19.40
C LEU A 186 -10.67 4.90 20.28
N VAL A 187 -9.45 4.43 20.58
CA VAL A 187 -9.21 3.31 21.50
C VAL A 187 -9.70 3.62 22.92
N THR A 188 -9.58 4.87 23.37
CA THR A 188 -10.11 5.29 24.69
C THR A 188 -11.63 5.31 24.70
N GLU A 189 -12.28 5.83 23.66
CA GLU A 189 -13.74 5.79 23.50
C GLU A 189 -14.26 4.35 23.35
N PHE A 190 -13.56 3.49 22.61
CA PHE A 190 -13.90 2.08 22.47
C PHE A 190 -13.77 1.31 23.79
N LYS A 191 -12.75 1.60 24.61
CA LYS A 191 -12.63 1.02 25.97
C LYS A 191 -13.84 1.39 26.85
N LYS A 192 -14.30 2.64 26.79
CA LYS A 192 -15.53 3.07 27.51
C LYS A 192 -16.78 2.32 27.04
N ILE A 193 -16.90 2.08 25.72
CA ILE A 193 -18.03 1.35 25.14
C ILE A 193 -17.99 -0.13 25.53
N ILE A 194 -16.82 -0.75 25.57
CA ILE A 194 -16.63 -2.14 25.99
C ILE A 194 -16.99 -2.31 27.47
N ASP A 195 -16.51 -1.43 28.35
CA ASP A 195 -16.83 -1.48 29.79
C ASP A 195 -18.33 -1.29 30.06
N SER A 196 -19.03 -0.52 29.22
CA SER A 196 -20.49 -0.33 29.35
C SER A 196 -21.35 -1.50 28.85
N ASN A 197 -20.77 -2.44 28.10
CA ASN A 197 -21.48 -3.57 27.48
C ASN A 197 -21.11 -4.94 28.10
N ILE A 198 -20.25 -4.98 29.11
CA ILE A 198 -20.08 -6.19 29.92
C ILE A 198 -21.30 -6.29 30.85
N ILE A 199 -22.30 -7.07 30.42
CA ILE A 199 -23.31 -7.60 31.34
C ILE A 199 -22.60 -8.66 32.18
N THR A 200 -22.21 -8.28 33.40
CA THR A 200 -21.77 -9.23 34.42
C THR A 200 -22.97 -10.10 34.77
N ILE A 201 -23.00 -11.34 34.30
CA ILE A 201 -23.91 -12.35 34.83
C ILE A 201 -23.34 -12.76 36.19
N SER A 202 -23.82 -12.13 37.26
CA SER A 202 -23.57 -12.56 38.63
C SER A 202 -24.30 -13.89 38.88
N GLY A 203 -23.53 -14.93 39.24
CA GLY A 203 -24.06 -16.20 39.74
C GLY A 203 -24.59 -16.11 41.17
#